data_AF-A0A414FNL0-F1
#
_entry.id   AF-A0A414FNL0-F1
#
_cell.length_a   1.000
_cell.length_b   1.000
_cell.length_c   1.000
_cell.angle_alpha   90.00
_cell.angle_beta   90.00
_cell.angle_gamma   90.00
#
_symmetry.space_group_name_H-M   'P 1'
#
loop_
_entity.id
_entity.type
_entity.pdbx_description
1 polymer ?
#
loop_
_entity_poly.entity_id
_entity_poly.type
_entity_poly.pdbx_seq_one_letter_code
_entity_poly.pdbx_strand_id
1 'polypeptide(L)' 'MAQQQYTLFKKFIGYGHYKLIIAGKEGTCMDSVTGDMDLISRLSSELEEEREKATEEAINYVLQES' A
#
# COMPACT_ATOMS: atom_id res chain seq x y z
N MET A 1 -10.64 3.73 16.62
CA MET A 1 -9.28 3.39 16.15
C MET A 1 -8.90 4.48 15.17
N ALA A 2 -7.93 5.34 15.50
CA ALA A 2 -7.54 6.41 14.59
C ALA A 2 -6.96 5.74 13.34
N GLN A 3 -7.67 5.80 12.21
CA GLN A 3 -7.07 5.54 10.91
C GLN A 3 -6.02 6.62 10.74
N GLN A 4 -4.79 6.29 11.14
CA GLN A 4 -3.67 7.17 10.95
C GLN A 4 -3.58 7.39 9.45
N GLN A 5 -3.72 8.64 9.04
CA GLN A 5 -3.95 9.03 7.66
C GLN A 5 -2.64 8.84 6.89
N TYR A 6 -2.36 7.59 6.52
CA TYR A 6 -1.21 7.20 5.74
C TYR A 6 -1.50 7.47 4.26
N THR A 7 -0.56 8.13 3.60
CA THR A 7 -0.60 8.22 2.14
C THR A 7 0.15 7.03 1.56
N LEU A 8 -0.56 6.18 0.82
CA LEU A 8 0.04 5.04 0.14
C LEU A 8 0.59 5.44 -1.22
N PHE A 9 1.85 5.11 -1.46
CA PHE A 9 2.51 5.23 -2.75
C PHE A 9 2.95 3.84 -3.22
N LYS A 10 2.79 3.57 -4.51
CA LYS A 10 3.31 2.35 -5.14
C LYS A 10 4.36 2.69 -6.18
N LYS A 11 5.46 1.93 -6.19
CA LYS A 11 6.55 2.07 -7.14
C LYS A 11 6.90 0.71 -7.73
N PHE A 12 6.86 0.58 -9.05
CA PHE A 12 7.34 -0.62 -9.71
C PHE A 12 8.86 -0.73 -9.55
N ILE A 13 9.36 -1.91 -9.16
CA ILE A 13 10.79 -2.16 -8.95
C ILE A 13 11.37 -3.25 -9.86
N GLY A 14 10.54 -4.00 -10.59
CA GLY A 14 10.97 -5.01 -11.57
C GLY A 14 10.44 -6.42 -11.28
N TYR A 15 10.45 -7.31 -12.28
CA TYR A 15 10.06 -8.73 -12.15
C TYR A 15 8.68 -8.99 -11.51
N GLY A 16 7.71 -8.09 -11.72
CA GLY A 16 6.40 -8.21 -11.08
C GLY A 16 6.37 -7.79 -9.61
N HIS A 17 7.46 -7.23 -9.09
CA HIS A 17 7.52 -6.67 -7.75
C HIS A 17 7.25 -5.17 -7.73
N TYR A 18 6.55 -4.75 -6.70
CA TYR A 18 6.24 -3.36 -6.39
C TYR A 18 6.69 -3.05 -4.97
N LYS A 19 7.26 -1.86 -4.79
CA LYS A 19 7.48 -1.28 -3.47
C LYS A 19 6.26 -0.44 -3.08
N LEU A 20 5.65 -0.80 -1.96
CA LEU A 20 4.61 -0.02 -1.29
C LEU A 20 5.28 0.86 -0.25
N ILE A 21 4.98 2.15 -0.26
CA ILE A 21 5.55 3.14 0.64
C ILE A 21 4.38 3.84 1.32
N ILE A 22 4.34 3.84 2.64
CA ILE A 22 3.38 4.62 3.42
C ILE A 22 4.08 5.82 4.04
N ALA A 23 3.48 6.99 3.87
CA ALA A 23 3.92 8.22 4.53
C ALA A 23 2.89 8.63 5.58
N GLY A 24 3.31 8.63 6.85
CA GLY A 24 2.53 9.11 7.98
C GLY A 24 2.68 10.62 8.20
N LYS A 25 1.76 11.22 8.96
CA LYS A 25 1.78 12.66 9.28
C LYS A 25 2.99 13.14 10.08
N GLU A 26 3.65 12.24 10.80
CA GLU A 26 4.78 12.57 11.68
C GLU A 26 6.15 12.49 10.97
N GLY A 27 6.16 12.38 9.64
CA GLY A 27 7.39 12.19 8.86
C GLY A 27 7.88 10.74 8.85
N THR A 28 7.11 9.82 9.42
CA THR A 28 7.37 8.38 9.35
C THR A 28 7.09 7.87 7.95
N CYS A 29 8.13 7.42 7.27
CA CYS A 29 8.04 6.71 5.99
C CYS A 29 8.40 5.26 6.23
N MET A 30 7.52 4.34 5.84
CA MET A 30 7.75 2.90 5.91
C MET A 30 7.55 2.33 4.52
N ASP A 31 8.32 1.31 4.17
CA ASP A 31 8.20 0.66 2.87
C ASP A 31 8.35 -0.84 2.97
N SER A 32 7.60 -1.55 2.14
CA SER A 32 7.72 -2.99 1.97
C SER A 32 7.62 -3.35 0.49
N VAL A 33 8.20 -4.49 0.13
CA VAL A 33 8.24 -5.02 -1.23
C VAL A 33 7.21 -6.13 -1.34
N THR A 34 6.18 -5.90 -2.16
CA THR A 34 5.18 -6.92 -2.48
C THR A 34 5.38 -7.48 -3.88
N GLY A 35 5.23 -8.79 -4.01
CA GLY A 35 5.05 -9.48 -5.29
C GLY A 35 3.58 -9.78 -5.61
N ASP A 36 2.65 -9.27 -4.79
CA ASP A 36 1.23 -9.52 -4.97
C ASP A 36 0.65 -8.63 -6.07
N MET A 37 0.60 -9.20 -7.27
CA MET A 37 0.04 -8.54 -8.45
C MET A 37 -1.48 -8.36 -8.35
N ASP A 38 -2.19 -9.19 -7.58
CA ASP A 38 -3.63 -9.04 -7.35
C ASP A 38 -3.91 -7.78 -6.52
N LEU A 39 -3.18 -7.61 -5.42
CA LEU A 39 -3.25 -6.40 -4.59
C LEU A 39 -2.93 -5.13 -5.41
N ILE A 40 -1.89 -5.18 -6.25
CA ILE A 40 -1.51 -4.05 -7.12
C ILE A 40 -2.58 -3.74 -8.18
N SER A 41 -3.23 -4.77 -8.71
CA SER A 41 -4.35 -4.64 -9.64
C SER A 41 -5.55 -3.97 -8.96
N ARG A 42 -5.94 -4.45 -7.77
CA ARG A 42 -7.04 -3.90 -6.97
C ARG A 42 -6.78 -2.47 -6.51
N LEU A 43 -5.53 -2.11 -6.19
CA LEU A 43 -5.09 -0.73 -5.95
C LEU A 43 -5.26 0.19 -7.17
N SER A 44 -5.41 -0.37 -8.37
CA SER A 44 -5.69 0.34 -9.61
C SER A 44 -7.13 0.15 -10.09
N SER A 45 -7.99 -0.48 -9.28
CA SER A 45 -9.38 -0.75 -9.67
C SER A 45 -10.15 0.55 -9.81
N GLU A 46 -11.02 0.57 -10.83
CA GLU A 46 -11.99 1.66 -11.04
C GLU A 46 -13.05 1.68 -9.93
N LEU A 47 -13.29 0.53 -9.28
CA LEU A 47 -14.23 0.40 -8.17
C LEU A 47 -13.61 0.97 -6.90
N GLU A 48 -14.27 2.00 -6.35
CA GLU A 48 -13.84 2.68 -5.13
C GLU A 48 -13.76 1.74 -3.93
N GLU A 49 -14.77 0.89 -3.73
CA GLU A 49 -14.77 -0.08 -2.63
C GLU A 49 -13.59 -1.07 -2.69
N GLU A 50 -13.20 -1.50 -3.90
CA GLU A 50 -12.06 -2.40 -4.07
C GLU A 50 -10.74 -1.67 -3.79
N ARG A 51 -10.62 -0.44 -4.27
CA ARG A 51 -9.45 0.39 -4.08
C ARG A 51 -9.25 0.77 -2.61
N GLU A 52 -10.33 1.09 -1.89
CA GLU A 52 -10.27 1.38 -0.45
C GLU A 52 -9.82 0.15 0.34
N LYS A 53 -10.45 -1.01 0.11
CA LYS A 53 -10.04 -2.28 0.74
C LYS A 53 -8.59 -2.63 0.44
N ALA A 54 -8.17 -2.50 -0.82
CA ALA A 54 -6.79 -2.77 -1.22
C ALA A 54 -5.80 -1.77 -0.61
N THR A 55 -6.21 -0.51 -0.41
CA THR A 55 -5.39 0.52 0.24
C THR A 55 -5.19 0.21 1.72
N GLU A 56 -6.27 -0.16 2.44
CA GLU A 56 -6.17 -0.60 3.84
C GLU A 56 -5.30 -1.87 3.97
N GLU A 57 -5.49 -2.83 3.08
CA GLU A 57 -4.72 -4.07 3.02
C GLU A 57 -3.23 -3.80 2.77
N ALA A 58 -2.90 -2.93 1.81
CA ALA A 58 -1.53 -2.53 1.50
C ALA A 58 -0.86 -1.75 2.65
N ILE A 59 -1.59 -0.86 3.32
CA ILE A 59 -1.08 -0.13 4.49
C ILE A 59 -0.80 -1.13 5.63
N ASN A 60 -1.74 -2.03 5.93
CA ASN A 60 -1.57 -3.04 6.95
C ASN A 60 -0.38 -3.96 6.64
N TYR A 61 -0.20 -4.35 5.37
CA TYR A 61 0.95 -5.14 4.93
C TYR A 61 2.28 -4.44 5.24
N VAL A 62 2.41 -3.16 4.87
CA VAL A 62 3.63 -2.37 5.15
C VAL A 62 3.86 -2.19 6.66
N LEU A 63 2.79 -2.01 7.45
CA LEU A 63 2.87 -1.90 8.90
C LEU A 63 3.23 -3.22 9.60
N GLN A 64 2.81 -4.36 9.06
CA GLN A 64 3.14 -5.69 9.61
C GLN A 64 4.56 -6.13 9.30
N GLU A 65 5.12 -5.71 8.16
CA GLU A 65 6.49 -6.05 7.74
C GLU A 65 7.58 -5.14 8.34
N SER A 66 7.21 -4.06 9.04
CA SER A 66 8.15 -3.09 9.64
C SER A 66 8.38 -3.28 11.13
#